data_AF-A0A941WC40-F1
#
_entry.id   AF-A0A941WC40-F1
#
_cell.length_a   1.000
_cell.length_b   1.000
_cell.length_c   1.000
_cell.angle_alpha   90.00
_cell.angle_beta   90.00
_cell.angle_gamma   90.00
#
_symmetry.space_group_name_H-M   'P 1'
#
loop_
_entity.id
_entity.type
_entity.pdbx_description
1 polymer ?
#
loop_
_entity_poly.entity_id
_entity_poly.type
_entity_poly.pdbx_seq_one_letter_code
_entity_poly.pdbx_strand_id
1 'polypeptide(L)'
;YPVSSVVLDLCHDWGAEDLVVQLSVEETFADPITIFNNDVDGSLGMGKPFSADPEMNENEARIMNVAQQGRTFSFAPVMARYIRVTGNTWATGRRRDTPLWEK
;
A
#
# COMPACT_ATOMS: atom_id res chain seq x y z
N TYR A 1 -2.74 14.15 -13.14
CA TYR A 1 -3.61 15.06 -12.38
C TYR A 1 -3.00 15.25 -11.01
N PRO A 2 -3.15 16.41 -10.35
CA PRO A 2 -2.75 16.54 -8.95
C PRO A 2 -3.61 15.59 -8.10
N VAL A 3 -2.97 14.77 -7.28
CA VAL A 3 -3.58 13.82 -6.36
C VAL A 3 -2.98 14.09 -4.98
N SER A 4 -3.82 14.25 -3.97
CA SER A 4 -3.42 14.50 -2.57
C SER A 4 -3.98 13.46 -1.59
N SER A 5 -4.76 12.51 -2.11
CA SER A 5 -5.35 11.45 -1.32
C SER A 5 -5.59 10.22 -2.19
N VAL A 6 -5.41 9.05 -1.58
CA VAL A 6 -5.78 7.75 -2.14
C VAL A 6 -6.53 6.98 -1.07
N VAL A 7 -7.61 6.32 -1.47
CA VAL A 7 -8.27 5.31 -0.65
C VAL A 7 -7.88 3.94 -1.19
N LEU A 8 -7.29 3.12 -0.32
CA LEU A 8 -7.01 1.71 -0.58
C LEU A 8 -8.04 0.87 0.17
N ASP A 9 -8.94 0.22 -0.57
CA ASP A 9 -9.92 -0.71 0.00
C ASP A 9 -9.49 -2.16 -0.31
N LEU A 10 -8.99 -2.85 0.71
CA LEU A 10 -8.72 -4.29 0.63
C LEU A 10 -10.00 -5.08 0.90
N CYS A 11 -10.02 -6.37 0.57
CA CYS A 11 -11.20 -7.19 0.82
C CYS A 11 -11.56 -7.21 2.32
N HIS A 12 -12.79 -6.79 2.66
CA HIS A 12 -13.33 -6.82 4.02
C HIS A 12 -12.41 -6.13 5.05
N ASP A 13 -12.04 -6.80 6.13
CA ASP A 13 -11.15 -6.34 7.20
C ASP A 13 -9.70 -6.85 7.05
N TRP A 14 -9.31 -7.25 5.83
CA TRP A 14 -7.96 -7.73 5.59
C TRP A 14 -6.93 -6.63 5.77
N GLY A 15 -5.70 -7.03 6.08
CA GLY A 15 -4.56 -6.13 6.12
C GLY A 15 -3.46 -6.55 5.15
N ALA A 16 -2.30 -5.95 5.32
CA ALA A 16 -1.05 -6.38 4.71
C ALA A 16 0.06 -6.31 5.76
N GLU A 17 0.92 -7.33 5.82
CA GLU A 17 2.13 -7.29 6.65
C GLU A 17 3.10 -6.27 6.06
N ASP A 18 3.44 -6.43 4.79
CA ASP A 18 4.20 -5.45 4.01
C ASP A 18 3.29 -4.86 2.94
N LEU A 19 3.34 -3.54 2.79
CA LEU A 19 2.53 -2.75 1.88
C LEU A 19 3.35 -1.58 1.36
N VAL A 20 3.41 -1.49 0.04
CA VAL A 20 4.03 -0.39 -0.69
C VAL A 20 3.01 0.19 -1.64
N VAL A 21 2.76 1.49 -1.51
CA VAL A 21 1.85 2.24 -2.36
C VAL A 21 2.64 3.28 -3.13
N GLN A 22 2.59 3.17 -4.45
CA GLN A 22 3.32 4.03 -5.38
C GLN A 22 2.38 4.66 -6.38
N LEU A 23 2.67 5.91 -6.71
CA LEU A 23 1.98 6.69 -7.73
C LEU A 23 2.94 7.00 -8.87
N SER A 24 2.42 7.09 -10.10
CA SER A 24 3.23 7.53 -11.23
C SER A 24 2.39 8.27 -12.27
N VAL A 25 3.07 9.12 -13.05
CA VAL A 25 2.51 9.73 -14.27
C VAL A 25 2.60 8.79 -15.47
N GLU A 26 3.49 7.79 -15.42
CA GLU A 26 3.72 6.80 -16.48
C GLU A 26 3.23 5.41 -16.05
N GLU A 27 2.68 4.65 -17.00
CA GLU A 27 2.17 3.28 -16.71
C GLU A 27 3.28 2.27 -16.37
N THR A 28 4.51 2.57 -16.77
CA THR A 28 5.69 1.73 -16.56
C THR A 28 6.24 1.83 -15.13
N PHE A 29 5.85 2.86 -14.37
CA PHE A 29 6.44 3.20 -13.07
C PHE A 29 7.97 3.35 -13.13
N ALA A 30 8.49 3.97 -14.19
CA ALA A 30 9.93 4.21 -14.35
C ALA A 30 10.49 5.14 -13.25
N ASP A 31 9.72 6.16 -12.85
CA ASP A 31 10.03 7.07 -11.73
C ASP A 31 8.80 7.20 -10.81
N PRO A 32 8.59 6.22 -9.90
CA PRO A 32 7.42 6.21 -9.04
C PRO A 32 7.63 7.07 -7.79
N ILE A 33 6.57 7.76 -7.37
CA ILE A 33 6.51 8.42 -6.06
C ILE A 33 5.93 7.41 -5.06
N THR A 34 6.73 6.97 -4.10
CA THR A 34 6.25 6.18 -2.96
C THR A 34 5.52 7.10 -2.00
N ILE A 35 4.24 6.81 -1.71
CA ILE A 35 3.47 7.53 -0.69
C ILE A 35 3.38 6.76 0.63
N PHE A 36 3.60 5.44 0.57
CA PHE A 36 3.62 4.59 1.75
C PHE A 36 4.48 3.34 1.48
N ASN A 37 5.26 2.93 2.48
CA ASN A 37 6.05 1.72 2.51
C ASN A 37 6.24 1.27 3.98
N ASN A 38 5.69 0.13 4.39
CA ASN A 38 6.00 -0.49 5.68
C ASN A 38 6.81 -1.80 5.57
N ASP A 39 7.49 -2.02 4.45
CA ASP A 39 8.44 -3.13 4.26
C ASP A 39 9.70 -2.89 5.12
N VAL A 40 9.58 -3.10 6.43
CA VAL A 40 10.65 -2.85 7.42
C VAL A 40 11.78 -3.86 7.28
N ASP A 41 11.45 -5.11 6.95
CA ASP A 41 12.43 -6.18 6.78
C ASP A 41 13.03 -6.26 5.37
N GLY A 42 12.50 -5.47 4.43
CA GLY A 42 12.99 -5.37 3.06
C GLY A 42 12.58 -6.56 2.18
N SER A 43 11.58 -7.36 2.59
CA SER A 43 11.10 -8.54 1.88
C SER A 43 10.50 -8.24 0.51
N LEU A 44 10.01 -7.01 0.27
CA LEU A 44 9.52 -6.56 -1.04
C LEU A 44 10.60 -5.85 -1.87
N GLY A 45 11.74 -5.48 -1.26
CA GLY A 45 12.87 -4.86 -1.94
C GLY A 45 12.58 -3.44 -2.46
N MET A 46 11.60 -2.75 -1.87
CA MET A 46 11.10 -1.45 -2.36
C MET A 46 11.70 -0.23 -1.63
N GLY A 47 12.79 -0.44 -0.90
CA GLY A 47 13.49 0.61 -0.15
C GLY A 47 13.11 0.66 1.33
N LYS A 48 13.50 1.75 2.02
CA LYS A 48 13.26 1.91 3.45
C LYS A 48 11.79 2.25 3.75
N PRO A 49 11.30 1.93 4.96
CA PRO A 49 9.99 2.39 5.41
C PRO A 49 9.83 3.90 5.26
N PHE A 50 8.64 4.31 4.83
CA PHE A 50 8.31 5.70 4.57
C PHE A 50 6.80 5.88 4.59
N SER A 51 6.34 7.00 5.17
CA SER A 51 4.97 7.46 5.01
C SER A 51 4.94 8.93 4.60
N ALA A 52 4.20 9.24 3.54
CA ALA A 52 3.85 10.62 3.20
C ALA A 52 2.63 11.14 3.98
N ASP A 53 1.90 10.24 4.64
CA ASP A 53 0.79 10.57 5.53
C ASP A 53 1.29 10.66 6.98
N PRO A 54 1.20 11.84 7.63
CA PRO A 54 1.72 12.03 8.98
C PRO A 54 0.98 11.22 10.05
N GLU A 55 -0.23 10.72 9.76
CA GLU A 55 -1.02 9.91 10.68
C GLU A 55 -0.75 8.40 10.51
N MET A 56 -0.02 8.00 9.47
CA MET A 56 0.33 6.61 9.21
C MET A 56 1.72 6.29 9.74
N ASN A 57 1.80 5.25 10.57
CA ASN A 57 3.07 4.74 11.06
C ASN A 57 3.59 3.63 10.13
N GLU A 58 4.64 3.94 9.39
CA GLU A 58 5.34 3.03 8.49
C GLU A 58 6.07 1.88 9.19
N ASN A 59 6.14 1.88 10.53
CA ASN A 59 6.73 0.81 11.31
C ASN A 59 5.68 -0.12 11.92
N GLU A 60 4.40 0.07 11.59
CA GLU A 60 3.36 -0.89 11.96
C GLU A 60 3.63 -2.24 11.29
N ALA A 61 3.59 -3.30 12.11
CA ALA A 61 3.76 -4.66 11.63
C ALA A 61 2.68 -5.09 10.62
N ARG A 62 1.52 -4.42 10.63
CA ARG A 62 0.41 -4.66 9.70
C ARG A 62 -0.40 -3.39 9.46
N ILE A 63 -0.72 -3.15 8.20
CA ILE A 63 -1.67 -2.10 7.82
C ILE A 63 -3.03 -2.74 7.54
N MET A 64 -3.98 -2.49 8.44
CA MET A 64 -5.33 -3.07 8.37
C MET A 64 -6.26 -2.20 7.53
N ASN A 65 -7.09 -2.81 6.70
CA ASN A 65 -8.19 -2.10 6.04
C ASN A 65 -9.19 -1.55 7.05
N VAL A 66 -9.89 -0.48 6.68
CA VAL A 66 -11.07 -0.03 7.41
C VAL A 66 -12.29 -0.60 6.70
N ALA A 67 -12.97 -1.54 7.36
CA ALA A 67 -14.10 -2.25 6.76
C ALA A 67 -15.14 -1.26 6.20
N GLN A 68 -15.56 -1.48 4.96
CA GLN A 68 -16.56 -0.68 4.22
C GLN A 68 -16.15 0.77 3.92
N GLN A 69 -14.92 1.18 4.22
CA GLN A 69 -14.43 2.55 4.03
C GLN A 69 -13.12 2.61 3.25
N GLY A 70 -12.30 1.57 3.32
CA GLY A 70 -10.92 1.63 2.85
C GLY A 70 -10.02 2.40 3.82
N ARG A 71 -8.71 2.19 3.71
CA ARG A 71 -7.73 3.03 4.38
C ARG A 71 -7.37 4.22 3.50
N THR A 72 -7.49 5.43 4.05
CA THR A 72 -7.11 6.66 3.34
C THR A 72 -5.67 7.04 3.65
N PHE A 73 -4.90 7.37 2.62
CA PHE A 73 -3.60 8.00 2.72
C PHE A 73 -3.73 9.46 2.25
N SER A 74 -3.36 10.41 3.09
CA SER A 74 -3.41 11.85 2.80
C SER A 74 -2.00 12.43 2.76
N PHE A 75 -1.67 13.17 1.70
CA PHE A 75 -0.30 13.65 1.46
C PHE A 75 -0.29 14.96 0.67
N ALA A 76 0.86 15.62 0.62
CA ALA A 76 1.02 16.82 -0.22
C ALA A 76 0.73 16.50 -1.70
N PRO A 77 0.05 17.37 -2.47
CA PRO A 77 -0.33 17.05 -3.84
C PRO A 77 0.86 16.64 -4.72
N VAL A 78 0.74 15.48 -5.38
CA VAL A 78 1.70 14.99 -6.37
C VAL A 78 1.02 14.78 -7.72
N MET A 79 1.79 14.85 -8.81
CA MET A 79 1.26 14.55 -10.14
C MET A 79 1.25 13.04 -10.35
N ALA A 80 0.07 12.47 -10.60
CA ALA A 80 -0.09 11.05 -10.88
C ALA A 80 -1.24 10.76 -11.85
N ARG A 81 -1.22 9.56 -12.42
CA ARG A 81 -2.28 8.95 -13.24
C ARG A 81 -2.48 7.46 -12.92
N TYR A 82 -1.41 6.80 -12.48
CA TYR A 82 -1.39 5.38 -12.17
C TYR A 82 -1.04 5.17 -10.70
N ILE A 83 -1.58 4.09 -10.14
CA ILE A 83 -1.29 3.61 -8.80
C ILE A 83 -0.84 2.15 -8.88
N ARG A 84 0.18 1.80 -8.11
CA ARG A 84 0.62 0.41 -7.89
C ARG A 84 0.61 0.14 -6.40
N VAL A 85 0.01 -0.97 -6.04
CA VAL A 85 -0.03 -1.47 -4.66
C VAL A 85 0.63 -2.84 -4.67
N THR A 86 1.74 -2.96 -3.94
CA THR A 86 2.48 -4.20 -3.77
C THR A 86 2.40 -4.57 -2.30
N GLY A 87 2.05 -5.81 -1.97
CA GLY A 87 2.02 -6.19 -0.57
C GLY A 87 1.68 -7.65 -0.32
N ASN A 88 1.98 -8.07 0.91
CA ASN A 88 1.70 -9.39 1.45
C ASN A 88 0.37 -9.37 2.19
N THR A 89 -0.74 -9.65 1.49
CA THR A 89 -2.08 -9.56 2.08
C THR A 89 -2.27 -10.56 3.22
N TRP A 90 -2.88 -10.08 4.32
CA TRP A 90 -3.12 -10.82 5.55
C TRP A 90 -4.62 -10.95 5.81
N ALA A 91 -5.11 -12.19 5.88
CA ALA A 91 -6.52 -12.50 6.10
C ALA A 91 -6.69 -13.46 7.28
N THR A 92 -7.57 -13.15 8.24
CA THR A 92 -7.98 -14.10 9.32
C THR A 92 -6.80 -14.81 10.03
N GLY A 93 -5.69 -14.10 10.27
CA GLY A 93 -4.56 -14.65 11.01
C GLY A 93 -3.62 -15.57 10.21
N ARG A 94 -3.68 -15.59 8.87
CA ARG A 94 -2.71 -16.31 8.03
C ARG A 94 -2.25 -15.46 6.83
N ARG A 95 -0.96 -15.54 6.54
CA ARG A 95 -0.35 -15.11 5.28
C ARG A 95 -0.94 -15.95 4.14
N ARG A 96 -1.44 -15.34 3.06
CA ARG A 96 -1.86 -16.08 1.86
C ARG A 96 -0.75 -16.04 0.83
N ASP A 97 0.08 -17.08 0.85
CA ASP A 97 1.12 -17.32 -0.16
C ASP A 97 0.63 -18.20 -1.33
N THR A 98 -0.69 -18.41 -1.50
CA THR A 98 -1.28 -19.33 -2.51
C THR A 98 -2.22 -18.62 -3.47
N PRO A 99 -2.14 -18.85 -4.80
CA PRO A 99 -3.04 -18.24 -5.78
C PRO A 99 -4.50 -18.67 -5.64
N LEU A 100 -5.42 -17.74 -5.87
CA LEU A 100 -6.86 -17.90 -5.60
C LEU A 100 -7.63 -18.85 -6.54
N TRP A 101 -6.97 -19.49 -7.50
CA TRP A 101 -7.61 -20.31 -8.54
C TRP A 101 -7.40 -21.83 -8.41
N GLU A 102 -6.79 -22.30 -7.32
CA GLU A 102 -6.81 -23.73 -7.00
C GLU A 102 -7.99 -24.07 -6.06
N LYS A 103 -9.13 -24.40 -6.69
CA LYS A 103 -10.16 -25.29 -6.14
C LYS A 103 -10.70 -26.17 -7.24
#